data_AF-A0A1F6R4J4-F1
#
_entry.id   AF-A0A1F6R4J4-F1
#
_cell.length_a   1.000
_cell.length_b   1.000
_cell.length_c   1.000
_cell.angle_alpha   90.00
_cell.angle_beta   90.00
_cell.angle_gamma   90.00
#
_symmetry.space_group_name_H-M   'P 1'
#
loop_
_entity.id
_entity.type
_entity.pdbx_description
1 polymer ?
#
loop_
_entity_poly.entity_id
_entity_poly.type
_entity_poly.pdbx_seq_one_letter_code
_entity_poly.pdbx_strand_id
1 'polypeptide(L)' 'MRETHLDQIERWAEFVRNNPEKWRKIHTDFINSIFQNHRRVYKELAKTSEGRRKLIEIYEIKNIDGFPSLKERVSKG' A
#
# COMPACT_ATOMS: atom_id res chain seq x y z
N MET A 1 -10.38 -13.99 -22.24
CA MET A 1 -10.25 -15.04 -21.20
C MET A 1 -9.27 -14.49 -20.18
N ARG A 2 -9.60 -14.42 -18.88
CA ARG A 2 -8.64 -13.96 -17.87
C ARG A 2 -7.59 -15.05 -17.70
N GLU A 3 -6.32 -14.66 -17.77
CA GLU A 3 -5.21 -15.58 -17.54
C GLU A 3 -5.28 -16.10 -16.11
N THR A 4 -4.92 -17.36 -15.90
CA THR A 4 -4.93 -17.94 -14.57
C THR A 4 -3.80 -17.36 -13.73
N HIS A 5 -3.93 -17.45 -12.41
CA HIS A 5 -2.87 -17.01 -11.50
C HIS A 5 -1.54 -17.75 -11.78
N LEU A 6 -1.61 -19.02 -12.19
CA LEU A 6 -0.44 -19.83 -12.54
C LEU A 6 0.25 -19.30 -13.79
N ASP A 7 -0.51 -18.96 -14.84
CA ASP A 7 0.06 -18.42 -16.09
C ASP A 7 0.82 -17.10 -15.85
N GLN A 8 0.38 -16.29 -14.88
CA GLN A 8 1.07 -15.07 -14.48
C GLN A 8 2.39 -15.35 -13.76
N ILE A 9 2.39 -16.35 -12.87
CA ILE A 9 3.60 -16.77 -12.16
C ILE A 9 4.63 -17.33 -13.15
N GLU A 10 4.21 -18.19 -14.08
CA GLU A 10 5.09 -18.81 -15.06
C GLU A 10 5.77 -17.77 -15.96
N ARG A 11 5.00 -16.84 -16.53
CA ARG A 11 5.57 -15.75 -17.36
C ARG A 11 6.50 -14.85 -16.59
N TRP A 12 6.20 -14.56 -15.32
CA TRP A 12 7.10 -13.79 -14.48
C TRP A 12 8.41 -14.54 -14.22
N ALA A 13 8.33 -15.84 -13.92
CA ALA A 13 9.50 -16.68 -13.71
C ALA A 13 10.37 -16.78 -14.98
N GLU A 14 9.76 -16.94 -16.15
CA GLU A 14 10.45 -16.90 -17.44
C GLU A 14 11.12 -15.55 -17.70
N PHE A 15 10.41 -14.44 -17.43
CA PHE A 15 10.97 -13.11 -17.59
C PHE A 15 12.21 -12.90 -16.70
N VAL A 16 12.13 -13.30 -15.43
CA VAL A 16 13.26 -13.21 -14.48
C VAL A 16 14.45 -14.04 -14.97
N ARG A 17 14.20 -15.29 -15.39
CA ARG A 17 15.24 -16.20 -15.90
C ARG A 17 15.95 -15.63 -17.12
N ASN A 18 15.20 -15.01 -18.05
CA ASN A 18 15.73 -14.48 -19.30
C ASN A 18 16.33 -13.07 -19.17
N ASN A 19 16.15 -12.39 -18.02
CA ASN A 19 16.60 -11.00 -17.82
C ASN A 19 17.30 -10.78 -16.47
N PRO A 20 18.34 -11.56 -16.11
CA PRO A 20 18.90 -11.65 -14.75
C PRO A 20 19.32 -10.30 -14.14
N GLU A 21 19.82 -9.36 -14.95
CA GLU A 21 20.27 -8.04 -14.50
C GLU A 21 19.16 -6.97 -14.49
N LYS A 22 18.11 -7.15 -15.29
CA LYS A 22 17.07 -6.11 -15.52
C LYS A 22 15.83 -6.30 -14.65
N TRP A 23 15.47 -7.56 -14.36
CA TRP A 23 14.21 -7.86 -13.66
C TRP A 23 14.15 -7.19 -12.28
N ARG A 24 15.28 -7.13 -11.57
CA ARG A 24 15.36 -6.58 -10.20
C ARG A 24 14.92 -5.12 -10.15
N LYS A 25 15.36 -4.30 -11.12
CA LYS A 25 14.98 -2.89 -11.18
C LYS A 25 13.48 -2.73 -11.41
N ILE A 26 12.94 -3.42 -12.42
CA ILE A 26 11.51 -3.35 -12.76
C ILE A 26 10.63 -3.79 -11.59
N HIS A 27 10.97 -4.92 -10.96
CA HIS A 27 10.28 -5.41 -9.77
C HIS A 27 10.34 -4.40 -8.62
N THR A 28 11.52 -3.85 -8.34
CA THR A 28 11.71 -2.88 -7.27
C THR A 28 10.90 -1.61 -7.53
N ASP A 29 10.93 -1.09 -8.75
CA ASP A 29 10.16 0.09 -9.15
C ASP A 29 8.65 -0.16 -9.01
N PHE A 30 8.17 -1.35 -9.40
CA PHE A 30 6.78 -1.75 -9.23
C PHE A 30 6.36 -1.81 -7.76
N ILE A 31 7.11 -2.52 -6.92
CA ILE A 31 6.83 -2.62 -5.48
C ILE A 31 6.87 -1.24 -4.81
N ASN A 32 7.86 -0.41 -5.17
CA ASN A 32 7.94 0.97 -4.69
C ASN A 32 6.71 1.80 -5.07
N SER A 33 6.20 1.64 -6.29
CA SER A 33 4.98 2.32 -6.74
C SER A 33 3.75 1.93 -5.89
N ILE A 34 3.65 0.65 -5.50
CA ILE A 34 2.58 0.17 -4.60
C ILE A 34 2.69 0.83 -3.24
N PHE A 35 3.89 0.88 -2.65
CA PHE A 35 4.10 1.57 -1.37
C PHE A 35 3.81 3.07 -1.45
N GLN A 36 4.18 3.73 -2.54
CA GLN A 36 3.87 5.14 -2.76
C GLN A 36 2.36 5.36 -2.85
N ASN A 37 1.65 4.55 -3.62
CA ASN A 37 0.21 4.62 -3.72
C ASN A 37 -0.47 4.34 -2.37
N HIS A 38 0.01 3.35 -1.63
CA HIS A 38 -0.47 3.04 -0.29
C HIS A 38 -0.33 4.25 0.65
N ARG A 39 0.86 4.88 0.69
CA ARG A 39 1.09 6.10 1.48
C ARG A 39 0.14 7.23 1.08
N ARG A 40 -0.11 7.40 -0.22
CA ARG A 40 -1.06 8.40 -0.74
C ARG A 40 -2.48 8.12 -0.23
N VAL A 41 -2.97 6.89 -0.39
CA VAL A 41 -4.31 6.48 0.06
C VAL A 41 -4.44 6.66 1.59
N TYR A 42 -3.44 6.24 2.35
CA TYR A 42 -3.41 6.44 3.80
C TYR A 42 -3.55 7.93 4.16
N LYS A 43 -2.78 8.82 3.52
CA LYS A 43 -2.85 10.26 3.76
C LYS A 43 -4.22 10.84 3.45
N GLU A 44 -4.86 10.39 2.37
CA GLU A 44 -6.20 10.86 2.01
C GLU A 44 -7.26 10.38 3.01
N LEU A 45 -7.19 9.11 3.44
CA LEU A 45 -8.10 8.57 4.47
C LEU A 45 -7.94 9.29 5.81
N ALA A 46 -6.71 9.61 6.21
CA ALA A 46 -6.45 10.31 7.46
C ALA A 46 -7.07 11.73 7.54
N LYS A 47 -7.48 12.32 6.40
CA LYS A 47 -8.13 13.64 6.37
C LYS A 47 -9.55 13.62 6.94
N THR A 48 -10.28 12.51 6.80
CA THR A 48 -11.68 12.40 7.24
C THR A 48 -11.80 11.64 8.57
N SER A 49 -12.84 11.92 9.37
CA SER A 49 -13.09 11.18 10.62
C SER A 49 -13.32 9.69 10.37
N GLU A 50 -14.15 9.37 9.38
CA GLU A 50 -14.44 7.99 9.00
C GLU A 50 -13.21 7.26 8.42
N GLY A 51 -12.38 7.97 7.64
CA GLY A 51 -11.14 7.38 7.13
C GLY A 51 -10.12 7.11 8.25
N ARG A 52 -9.98 8.01 9.23
CA ARG A 52 -9.18 7.76 10.44
C ARG A 52 -9.69 6.54 11.23
N ARG A 53 -11.01 6.42 11.41
CA ARG A 53 -11.64 5.26 12.07
C ARG A 53 -11.28 3.95 11.38
N LYS A 54 -11.42 3.89 10.05
CA LYS A 54 -11.04 2.71 9.24
C LYS A 54 -9.56 2.38 9.33
N LEU A 55 -8.68 3.39 9.35
CA LEU A 55 -7.24 3.17 9.52
C LEU A 55 -6.92 2.57 10.89
N ILE A 56 -7.56 3.04 11.97
CA ILE A 56 -7.38 2.48 13.32
C ILE A 56 -7.80 1.01 13.37
N GLU A 57 -8.91 0.67 12.71
CA GLU A 57 -9.45 -0.69 12.64
C GLU A 57 -8.54 -1.63 11.83
N ILE A 58 -8.15 -1.23 10.61
CA ILE A 58 -7.31 -2.05 9.72
C ILE A 58 -5.92 -2.32 10.32
N TYR A 59 -5.35 -1.33 11.00
CA TYR A 59 -4.00 -1.42 11.58
C TYR A 59 -4.00 -1.82 13.06
N GLU A 60 -5.18 -2.13 13.62
CA GLU A 60 -5.37 -2.50 15.03
C GLU A 60 -4.64 -1.54 16.00
N ILE A 61 -4.72 -0.23 15.73
CA ILE A 61 -3.95 0.77 16.46
C ILE A 61 -4.55 0.93 17.86
N LYS A 62 -3.82 0.44 18.87
CA LYS A 62 -4.23 0.51 20.29
C LYS A 62 -3.81 1.81 20.98
N ASN A 63 -2.70 2.40 20.54
CA ASN A 63 -2.16 3.64 21.09
C ASN A 63 -2.23 4.76 20.06
N ILE A 64 -3.33 5.53 20.07
CA ILE A 64 -3.53 6.65 19.15
C ILE A 64 -2.56 7.81 19.41
N ASP A 65 -1.96 7.89 20.60
CA ASP A 65 -1.01 8.96 20.94
C ASP A 65 0.29 8.86 20.14
N GLY A 66 0.67 7.65 19.73
CA GLY A 66 1.77 7.41 18.78
C GLY A 66 1.45 7.83 17.34
N PHE A 67 0.19 8.16 17.03
CA PHE A 67 -0.26 8.50 15.68
C PHE A 67 -1.01 9.84 15.64
N PRO A 68 -0.31 10.98 15.78
CA PRO A 68 -0.94 12.31 15.79
C PRO A 68 -1.81 12.60 14.57
N SER A 69 -1.51 12.02 13.40
CA SER A 69 -2.28 12.17 12.17
C SER A 69 -3.68 11.55 12.22
N LEU A 70 -3.92 10.64 13.17
CA LEU A 70 -5.19 9.92 13.33
C LEU A 70 -6.04 10.47 14.47
N LYS A 71 -5.53 11.45 15.25
CA LYS A 71 -6.32 12.12 16.28
C LYS A 71 -7.40 12.98 15.64
N GLU A 72 -8.62 12.91 16.17
CA GLU A 72 -9.64 13.88 15.80
C GLU A 72 -9.20 15.28 16.19
N ARG A 73 -9.26 16.20 15.23
CA ARG A 73 -9.07 17.61 15.53
C ARG A 73 -10.35 18.07 16.21
N VAL A 74 -10.26 18.40 17.50
CA VAL A 74 -11.34 19.08 18.20
C VAL A 74 -11.55 20.41 17.48
N SER A 75 -12.64 20.50 16.71
CA SER A 75 -13.10 21.78 16.17
C SER A 75 -13.37 22.67 17.37
N LYS A 76 -12.56 23.71 17.57
CA LYS A 76 -12.93 24.80 18.48
C LYS A 76 -14.20 25.42 17.90
N GLY A 77 -15.32 25.19 18.58
CA GLY A 77 -16.58 25.89 18.33
C GLY A 77 -16.46 27.36 18.66
#